data_AF-A0A9K3PKQ1-F1
#
_entry.id   AF-A0A9K3PKQ1-F1
#
_cell.length_a   1.000
_cell.length_b   1.000
_cell.length_c   1.000
_cell.angle_alpha   90.00
_cell.angle_beta   90.00
_cell.angle_gamma   90.00
#
_symmetry.space_group_name_H-M   'P 1'
#
loop_
_entity.id
_entity.type
_entity.pdbx_description
1 polymer ?
#
loop_
_entity_poly.entity_id
_entity_poly.type
_entity_poly.pdbx_seq_one_letter_code
_entity_poly.pdbx_strand_id
1 'polypeptide(L)'
;MSSVNNSPFNPPDQHGKNDSQDFKNDSPFLTTSDVLNQLNKHLSNLSSPEDDVHMKPRFELQKRLPDGSAIPASADEIAAADFKTKLEQSATFVSQLATPQDRQYWAEQQRQQGNSFFSRGDYKGAMDIYLTCLVVKENTPDFVNKTLLPVLNNLAQCTSQLGMHKKTILFCEMAITESEKAMVQDQQPTDADQEDEDVHHDNTRTTSATAVDYLSLCKIHFKKAKALRLTGNYVPARTSLNASLDHLEAKEKETCVDGLDTPPDSMSLESYRQAIQKEFKYLDTAEKAARKNRQRQKSAMQRAMSSQNSATKNSQKATRCDLGFDQEGSTIQAEPRKFSRLRARKFAGEPEACGSNGNTKQKKPSYIDYYWSMVARVTQYLLQLIGDDESDCQEDKEKKRI
;
A
#
# COMPACT_ATOMS: atom_id res chain seq x y z
N MET A 1 -46.96 -17.69 18.28
CA MET A 1 -45.88 -17.30 19.21
C MET A 1 -44.93 -18.46 19.32
N SER A 2 -43.71 -18.32 18.82
CA SER A 2 -42.77 -19.44 18.64
C SER A 2 -41.38 -18.99 19.06
N SER A 3 -41.01 -19.24 20.32
CA SER A 3 -39.74 -18.77 20.88
C SER A 3 -38.55 -19.54 20.30
N VAL A 4 -37.79 -18.90 19.42
CA VAL A 4 -36.52 -19.45 18.91
C VAL A 4 -35.43 -19.19 19.95
N ASN A 5 -34.95 -20.25 20.58
CA ASN A 5 -33.87 -20.17 21.58
C ASN A 5 -32.51 -19.95 20.91
N ASN A 6 -32.15 -18.68 20.67
CA ASN A 6 -30.77 -18.29 20.38
C ASN A 6 -29.93 -18.39 21.66
N SER A 7 -29.45 -19.60 21.97
CA SER A 7 -28.48 -19.82 23.05
C SER A 7 -27.10 -19.31 22.62
N PRO A 8 -26.47 -18.37 23.35
CA PRO A 8 -25.13 -17.91 23.01
C PRO A 8 -24.10 -19.04 23.21
N PHE A 9 -23.13 -19.12 22.30
CA PHE A 9 -22.05 -20.09 22.35
C PHE A 9 -20.99 -19.66 23.38
N ASN A 10 -21.18 -20.03 24.64
CA ASN A 10 -20.15 -19.87 25.66
C ASN A 10 -18.98 -20.86 25.38
N PRO A 11 -17.74 -20.40 25.17
CA PRO A 11 -16.59 -21.29 25.17
C PRO A 11 -16.37 -21.86 26.58
N PRO A 12 -15.88 -23.10 26.72
CA PRO A 12 -15.79 -23.78 28.01
C PRO A 12 -14.70 -23.19 28.92
N ASP A 13 -15.07 -22.94 30.18
CA ASP A 13 -14.16 -22.44 31.22
C ASP A 13 -13.02 -23.44 31.52
N GLN A 14 -11.80 -23.09 31.11
CA GLN A 14 -10.60 -23.90 31.37
C GLN A 14 -9.89 -23.47 32.65
N HIS A 15 -10.52 -23.72 33.81
CA HIS A 15 -9.84 -23.62 35.10
C HIS A 15 -8.91 -24.82 35.34
N GLY A 16 -7.69 -24.74 34.80
CA GLY A 16 -6.60 -25.68 35.07
C GLY A 16 -5.25 -24.97 35.15
N LYS A 17 -4.73 -24.77 36.36
CA LYS A 17 -3.35 -24.29 36.55
C LYS A 17 -2.39 -25.46 36.43
N ASN A 18 -1.38 -25.35 35.56
CA ASN A 18 -0.09 -26.02 35.68
C ASN A 18 0.94 -25.24 34.85
N ASP A 19 2.15 -25.11 35.37
CA ASP A 19 3.17 -24.24 34.79
C ASP A 19 3.83 -24.87 33.56
N SER A 20 3.37 -24.46 32.38
CA SER A 20 4.07 -24.59 31.12
C SER A 20 3.59 -23.49 30.18
N GLN A 21 4.52 -22.69 29.65
CA GLN A 21 4.24 -21.75 28.56
C GLN A 21 4.11 -22.52 27.22
N ASP A 22 3.17 -23.47 27.15
CA ASP A 22 2.61 -23.85 25.86
C ASP A 22 1.96 -22.58 25.30
N PHE A 23 2.45 -22.13 24.15
CA PHE A 23 1.86 -21.00 23.42
C PHE A 23 0.45 -21.41 23.00
N LYS A 24 -0.55 -21.03 23.80
CA LYS A 24 -1.94 -21.07 23.37
C LYS A 24 -2.06 -20.10 22.19
N ASN A 25 -2.04 -20.65 20.97
CA ASN A 25 -2.32 -19.90 19.77
C ASN A 25 -3.76 -19.37 19.87
N ASP A 26 -3.93 -18.07 20.14
CA ASP A 26 -5.22 -17.34 20.08
C ASP A 26 -5.89 -17.38 18.68
N SER A 27 -5.27 -18.07 17.70
CA SER A 27 -5.76 -18.23 16.35
C SER A 27 -6.64 -19.48 16.25
N PRO A 28 -7.87 -19.40 15.71
CA PRO A 28 -8.76 -20.55 15.52
C PRO A 28 -8.37 -21.42 14.31
N PHE A 29 -7.29 -21.05 13.60
CA PHE A 29 -6.83 -21.69 12.38
C PHE A 29 -5.62 -22.58 12.64
N LEU A 30 -5.64 -23.80 12.10
CA LEU A 30 -4.49 -24.71 12.13
C LEU A 30 -3.56 -24.39 10.97
N THR A 31 -2.44 -23.71 11.22
CA THR A 31 -1.52 -23.29 10.14
C THR A 31 -0.60 -24.42 9.67
N THR A 32 0.11 -24.21 8.55
CA THR A 32 1.12 -25.17 8.06
C THR A 32 2.28 -25.28 9.04
N SER A 33 2.71 -24.15 9.62
CA SER A 33 3.67 -24.10 10.72
C SER A 33 3.21 -24.89 11.95
N ASP A 34 1.94 -24.79 12.34
CA ASP A 34 1.44 -25.53 13.51
C ASP A 34 1.49 -27.05 13.30
N VAL A 35 1.10 -27.54 12.13
CA VAL A 35 1.19 -28.96 11.78
C VAL A 35 2.65 -29.43 11.77
N LEU A 36 3.56 -28.67 11.15
CA LEU A 36 4.99 -28.99 11.13
C LEU A 36 5.59 -28.99 12.55
N ASN A 37 5.25 -28.00 13.37
CA ASN A 37 5.71 -27.90 14.76
C ASN A 37 5.14 -29.03 15.63
N GLN A 38 3.88 -29.43 15.45
CA GLN A 38 3.27 -30.55 16.14
C GLN A 38 3.94 -31.88 15.75
N LEU A 39 4.15 -32.13 14.45
CA LEU A 39 4.87 -33.32 13.98
C LEU A 39 6.29 -33.38 14.55
N ASN A 40 7.00 -32.25 14.58
CA ASN A 40 8.33 -32.13 15.19
C ASN A 40 8.30 -32.39 16.71
N LYS A 41 7.29 -31.87 17.44
CA LYS A 41 7.07 -32.11 18.88
C LYS A 41 6.80 -33.59 19.17
N HIS A 42 6.06 -34.29 18.30
CA HIS A 42 5.86 -35.74 18.41
C HIS A 42 7.14 -36.54 18.11
N LEU A 43 7.90 -36.19 17.06
CA LEU A 43 9.16 -36.87 16.74
C LEU A 43 10.21 -36.69 17.85
N SER A 44 10.35 -35.50 18.44
CA SER A 44 11.27 -35.27 19.56
C SER A 44 10.91 -36.03 20.84
N ASN A 45 9.66 -36.50 20.96
CA ASN A 45 9.22 -37.34 22.07
C ASN A 45 9.42 -38.85 21.80
N LEU A 46 9.79 -39.22 20.57
CA LEU A 46 10.07 -40.60 20.14
C LEU A 46 11.57 -40.89 19.99
N SER A 47 12.41 -39.87 19.76
CA SER A 47 13.86 -40.00 19.80
C SER A 47 14.35 -40.28 21.23
N SER A 48 15.20 -41.30 21.41
CA SER A 48 15.80 -41.60 22.71
C SER A 48 16.73 -40.46 23.15
N PRO A 49 16.82 -40.11 24.46
CA PRO A 49 17.80 -39.15 24.95
C PRO A 49 19.26 -39.64 24.82
N GLU A 50 19.49 -40.91 24.46
CA GLU A 50 20.83 -41.45 24.19
C GLU A 50 21.27 -41.31 22.72
N ASP A 51 20.35 -40.94 21.80
CA ASP A 51 20.64 -40.73 20.36
C ASP A 51 21.21 -39.32 20.07
N ASP A 52 22.22 -38.90 20.82
CA ASP A 52 23.02 -37.69 20.55
C ASP A 52 23.97 -37.97 19.36
N VAL A 53 24.34 -37.06 18.44
CA VAL A 53 24.61 -35.62 18.64
C VAL A 53 24.09 -34.73 17.49
N HIS A 54 23.69 -35.27 16.32
CA HIS A 54 23.74 -34.48 15.06
C HIS A 54 22.51 -34.37 14.16
N MET A 55 21.43 -35.15 14.32
CA MET A 55 20.17 -34.88 13.59
C MET A 55 18.93 -35.18 14.43
N LYS A 56 18.35 -34.14 15.04
CA LYS A 56 16.95 -34.16 15.45
C LYS A 56 16.10 -34.16 14.17
N PRO A 57 15.25 -35.18 13.92
CA PRO A 57 14.46 -35.25 12.70
C PRO A 57 13.45 -34.09 12.70
N ARG A 58 13.56 -33.21 11.71
CA ARG A 58 12.78 -31.99 11.60
C ARG A 58 12.13 -31.90 10.23
N PHE A 59 10.80 -31.91 10.20
CA PHE A 59 10.06 -31.42 9.05
C PHE A 59 10.18 -29.89 8.97
N GLU A 60 10.59 -29.41 7.81
CA GLU A 60 10.66 -28.00 7.44
C GLU A 60 9.86 -27.78 6.15
N LEU A 61 9.27 -26.59 5.98
CA LEU A 61 8.67 -26.22 4.71
C LEU A 61 9.79 -25.96 3.70
N GLN A 62 9.71 -26.58 2.52
CA GLN A 62 10.71 -26.41 1.46
C GLN A 62 10.09 -25.85 0.18
N LYS A 63 10.79 -24.90 -0.42
CA LYS A 63 10.47 -24.30 -1.71
C LYS A 63 11.18 -25.07 -2.82
N ARG A 64 10.42 -25.53 -3.81
CA ARG A 64 10.97 -26.10 -5.06
C ARG A 64 11.42 -25.00 -6.00
N LEU A 65 12.59 -25.16 -6.60
CA LEU A 65 13.13 -24.30 -7.64
C LEU A 65 12.84 -24.88 -9.05
N PRO A 66 12.96 -24.08 -10.13
CA PRO A 66 12.64 -24.54 -11.49
C PRO A 66 13.54 -25.67 -12.03
N ASP A 67 14.69 -25.92 -11.41
CA ASP A 67 15.59 -27.04 -11.70
C ASP A 67 15.19 -28.34 -10.98
N GLY A 68 14.11 -28.32 -10.19
CA GLY A 68 13.63 -29.45 -9.39
C GLY A 68 14.31 -29.59 -8.02
N SER A 69 15.31 -28.77 -7.71
CA SER A 69 15.93 -28.73 -6.38
C SER A 69 14.99 -28.13 -5.33
N ALA A 70 15.30 -28.37 -4.06
CA ALA A 70 14.55 -27.86 -2.92
C ALA A 70 15.46 -27.05 -1.98
N ILE A 71 14.98 -25.90 -1.54
CA ILE A 71 15.63 -25.07 -0.51
C ILE A 71 14.66 -24.88 0.67
N PRO A 72 15.16 -24.70 1.91
CA PRO A 72 14.30 -24.32 3.04
C PRO A 72 13.53 -23.03 2.72
N ALA A 73 12.24 -23.00 3.04
CA ALA A 73 11.40 -21.82 2.81
C ALA A 73 11.83 -20.67 3.74
N SER A 74 11.82 -19.45 3.21
CA SER A 74 12.07 -18.25 4.02
C SER A 74 10.89 -17.94 4.95
N ALA A 75 11.14 -17.14 6.00
CA ALA A 75 10.09 -16.78 6.98
C ALA A 75 8.86 -16.11 6.33
N ASP A 76 9.07 -15.30 5.30
CA ASP A 76 7.97 -14.67 4.55
C ASP A 76 7.17 -15.69 3.70
N GLU A 77 7.83 -16.74 3.21
CA GLU A 77 7.18 -17.82 2.44
C GLU A 77 6.42 -18.79 3.35
N ILE A 78 6.94 -19.05 4.55
CA ILE A 78 6.23 -19.76 5.62
C ILE A 78 4.99 -18.97 6.03
N ALA A 79 5.12 -17.68 6.34
CA ALA A 79 3.99 -16.82 6.70
C ALA A 79 2.96 -16.71 5.57
N ALA A 80 3.38 -16.68 4.30
CA ALA A 80 2.47 -16.71 3.15
C ALA A 80 1.74 -18.06 2.99
N ALA A 81 2.42 -19.19 3.26
CA ALA A 81 1.78 -20.51 3.28
C ALA A 81 0.76 -20.61 4.43
N ASP A 82 1.11 -20.16 5.63
CA ASP A 82 0.22 -20.14 6.79
C ASP A 82 -1.01 -19.27 6.55
N PHE A 83 -0.81 -18.05 6.03
CA PHE A 83 -1.92 -17.16 5.66
C PHE A 83 -2.82 -17.78 4.58
N LYS A 84 -2.24 -18.46 3.58
CA LYS A 84 -3.01 -19.21 2.58
C LYS A 84 -3.85 -20.31 3.25
N THR A 85 -3.29 -21.08 4.19
CA THR A 85 -4.02 -22.11 4.94
C THR A 85 -5.19 -21.52 5.74
N LYS A 86 -4.99 -20.39 6.43
CA LYS A 86 -6.07 -19.65 7.13
C LYS A 86 -7.21 -19.26 6.17
N LEU A 87 -6.86 -18.76 4.99
CA LEU A 87 -7.83 -18.32 3.97
C LEU A 87 -8.61 -19.50 3.36
N GLU A 88 -7.94 -20.62 3.09
CA GLU A 88 -8.57 -21.86 2.57
C GLU A 88 -9.49 -22.52 3.61
N GLN A 89 -9.09 -22.55 4.88
CA GLN A 89 -9.95 -22.98 6.00
C GLN A 89 -11.17 -22.06 6.16
N SER A 90 -10.97 -20.74 6.10
CA SER A 90 -12.05 -19.75 6.14
C SER A 90 -13.04 -19.94 4.99
N ALA A 91 -12.55 -20.14 3.77
CA ALA A 91 -13.40 -20.38 2.59
C ALA A 91 -14.20 -21.66 2.69
N THR A 92 -13.59 -22.73 3.20
CA THR A 92 -14.27 -24.01 3.44
C THR A 92 -15.36 -23.84 4.50
N PHE A 93 -15.05 -23.21 5.63
CA PHE A 93 -16.02 -22.95 6.70
C PHE A 93 -17.19 -22.08 6.23
N VAL A 94 -16.91 -20.93 5.60
CA VAL A 94 -17.95 -20.02 5.07
C VAL A 94 -18.83 -20.70 4.01
N SER A 95 -18.28 -21.64 3.22
CA SER A 95 -19.07 -22.42 2.25
C SER A 95 -20.02 -23.45 2.88
N GLN A 96 -19.82 -23.81 4.15
CA GLN A 96 -20.68 -24.72 4.92
C GLN A 96 -21.80 -23.97 5.68
N LEU A 97 -21.70 -22.64 5.82
CA LEU A 97 -22.72 -21.81 6.46
C LEU A 97 -23.90 -21.59 5.51
N ALA A 98 -25.07 -22.15 5.88
CA ALA A 98 -26.25 -22.19 5.03
C ALA A 98 -26.82 -20.78 4.75
N THR A 99 -27.10 -19.99 5.79
CA THR A 99 -27.79 -18.70 5.62
C THR A 99 -26.81 -17.54 5.34
N PRO A 100 -27.24 -16.48 4.64
CA PRO A 100 -26.51 -15.21 4.60
C PRO A 100 -26.18 -14.69 6.00
N GLN A 101 -27.17 -14.73 6.90
CA GLN A 101 -27.05 -14.21 8.27
C GLN A 101 -25.93 -14.89 9.07
N ASP A 102 -25.74 -16.21 8.92
CA ASP A 102 -24.62 -16.94 9.55
C ASP A 102 -23.26 -16.43 9.04
N ARG A 103 -23.16 -16.14 7.73
CA ARG A 103 -21.92 -15.65 7.09
C ARG A 103 -21.63 -14.20 7.50
N GLN A 104 -22.66 -13.35 7.57
CA GLN A 104 -22.54 -11.99 8.11
C GLN A 104 -22.07 -12.03 9.58
N TYR A 105 -22.71 -12.85 10.41
CA TYR A 105 -22.35 -13.03 11.83
C TYR A 105 -20.90 -13.53 11.99
N TRP A 106 -20.48 -14.52 11.19
CA TRP A 106 -19.09 -14.99 11.20
C TRP A 106 -18.08 -13.89 10.81
N ALA A 107 -18.37 -13.10 9.77
CA ALA A 107 -17.51 -12.00 9.36
C ALA A 107 -17.41 -10.90 10.44
N GLU A 108 -18.50 -10.64 11.17
CA GLU A 108 -18.51 -9.75 12.32
C GLU A 108 -17.70 -10.32 13.50
N GLN A 109 -17.78 -11.63 13.79
CA GLN A 109 -16.93 -12.27 14.80
C GLN A 109 -15.43 -12.19 14.43
N GLN A 110 -15.08 -12.43 13.16
CA GLN A 110 -13.71 -12.21 12.69
C GLN A 110 -13.30 -10.73 12.82
N ARG A 111 -14.17 -9.76 12.52
CA ARG A 111 -13.89 -8.33 12.72
C ARG A 111 -13.65 -8.00 14.19
N GLN A 112 -14.44 -8.55 15.11
CA GLN A 112 -14.27 -8.38 16.56
C GLN A 112 -12.95 -8.99 17.06
N GLN A 113 -12.57 -10.18 16.57
CA GLN A 113 -11.27 -10.78 16.87
C GLN A 113 -10.11 -9.91 16.32
N GLY A 114 -10.23 -9.40 15.10
CA GLY A 114 -9.27 -8.46 14.51
C GLY A 114 -9.11 -7.16 15.33
N ASN A 115 -10.20 -6.63 15.90
CA ASN A 115 -10.15 -5.48 16.80
C ASN A 115 -9.33 -5.78 18.08
N SER A 116 -9.34 -7.01 18.58
CA SER A 116 -8.55 -7.46 19.75
C SER A 116 -7.04 -7.59 19.45
N PHE A 117 -6.66 -7.97 18.24
CA PHE A 117 -5.25 -7.86 17.81
C PHE A 117 -4.84 -6.40 17.58
N PHE A 118 -5.73 -5.59 16.99
CA PHE A 118 -5.48 -4.18 16.70
C PHE A 118 -5.25 -3.35 17.97
N SER A 119 -6.08 -3.53 19.01
CA SER A 119 -5.94 -2.84 20.30
C SER A 119 -4.68 -3.24 21.07
N ARG A 120 -4.20 -4.48 20.90
CA ARG A 120 -2.89 -4.95 21.38
C ARG A 120 -1.69 -4.39 20.57
N GLY A 121 -1.95 -3.67 19.47
CA GLY A 121 -0.93 -3.12 18.58
C GLY A 121 -0.35 -4.12 17.57
N ASP A 122 -0.84 -5.37 17.53
CA ASP A 122 -0.45 -6.34 16.50
C ASP A 122 -1.24 -6.10 15.21
N TYR A 123 -0.77 -5.11 14.45
CA TYR A 123 -1.33 -4.77 13.14
C TYR A 123 -1.11 -5.87 12.08
N LYS A 124 -0.23 -6.86 12.32
CA LYS A 124 -0.04 -8.00 11.41
C LYS A 124 -1.10 -9.07 11.67
N GLY A 125 -1.21 -9.56 12.91
CA GLY A 125 -2.26 -10.49 13.31
C GLY A 125 -3.67 -9.93 13.08
N ALA A 126 -3.88 -8.64 13.33
CA ALA A 126 -5.14 -7.98 13.00
C ALA A 126 -5.44 -8.00 11.49
N MET A 127 -4.45 -7.68 10.65
CA MET A 127 -4.60 -7.72 9.19
C MET A 127 -4.88 -9.13 8.67
N ASP A 128 -4.19 -10.15 9.18
CA ASP A 128 -4.46 -11.56 8.86
C ASP A 128 -5.93 -11.92 9.10
N ILE A 129 -6.46 -11.60 10.30
CA ILE A 129 -7.85 -11.90 10.66
C ILE A 129 -8.84 -11.08 9.81
N TYR A 130 -8.62 -9.77 9.63
CA TYR A 130 -9.51 -8.95 8.79
C TYR A 130 -9.56 -9.39 7.31
N LEU A 131 -8.51 -10.04 6.80
CA LEU A 131 -8.52 -10.59 5.44
C LEU A 131 -9.35 -11.88 5.34
N THR A 132 -9.58 -12.62 6.43
CA THR A 132 -10.53 -13.75 6.42
C THR A 132 -11.97 -13.28 6.26
N CYS A 133 -12.36 -12.11 6.81
CA CYS A 133 -13.68 -11.52 6.60
C CYS A 133 -14.03 -11.38 5.10
N LEU A 134 -13.04 -11.05 4.26
CA LEU A 134 -13.21 -10.80 2.82
C LEU A 134 -13.51 -12.08 2.00
N VAL A 135 -13.53 -13.25 2.65
CA VAL A 135 -14.00 -14.50 2.08
C VAL A 135 -15.53 -14.51 1.90
N VAL A 136 -16.27 -13.76 2.73
CA VAL A 136 -17.72 -13.62 2.60
C VAL A 136 -18.04 -12.73 1.41
N LYS A 137 -18.40 -13.37 0.28
CA LYS A 137 -18.84 -12.72 -0.95
C LYS A 137 -20.32 -12.41 -0.89
N GLU A 138 -20.67 -11.39 -0.10
CA GLU A 138 -22.01 -10.84 -0.07
C GLU A 138 -21.97 -9.34 -0.43
N ASN A 139 -22.92 -8.93 -1.27
CA ASN A 139 -22.98 -7.56 -1.82
C ASN A 139 -24.23 -6.80 -1.35
N THR A 140 -24.96 -7.31 -0.34
CA THR A 140 -26.14 -6.63 0.19
C THR A 140 -25.74 -5.28 0.80
N PRO A 141 -26.49 -4.18 0.57
CA PRO A 141 -26.15 -2.86 1.14
C PRO A 141 -25.96 -2.89 2.66
N ASP A 142 -26.73 -3.74 3.36
CA ASP A 142 -26.62 -3.95 4.81
C ASP A 142 -25.27 -4.54 5.22
N PHE A 143 -24.81 -5.62 4.57
CA PHE A 143 -23.49 -6.22 4.83
C PHE A 143 -22.35 -5.26 4.45
N VAL A 144 -22.49 -4.55 3.32
CA VAL A 144 -21.50 -3.57 2.87
C VAL A 144 -21.32 -2.47 3.92
N ASN A 145 -22.41 -1.85 4.35
CA ASN A 145 -22.39 -0.75 5.31
C ASN A 145 -21.96 -1.21 6.72
N LYS A 146 -22.56 -2.28 7.26
CA LYS A 146 -22.34 -2.69 8.67
C LYS A 146 -21.07 -3.50 8.89
N THR A 147 -20.60 -4.26 7.89
CA THR A 147 -19.50 -5.23 8.07
C THR A 147 -18.30 -4.90 7.18
N LEU A 148 -18.50 -4.80 5.86
CA LEU A 148 -17.40 -4.69 4.90
C LEU A 148 -16.67 -3.34 5.00
N LEU A 149 -17.38 -2.22 5.04
CA LEU A 149 -16.77 -0.89 5.18
C LEU A 149 -15.95 -0.76 6.49
N PRO A 150 -16.44 -1.18 7.66
CA PRO A 150 -15.62 -1.29 8.88
C PRO A 150 -14.38 -2.18 8.74
N VAL A 151 -14.48 -3.35 8.10
CA VAL A 151 -13.32 -4.24 7.86
C VAL A 151 -12.28 -3.56 6.96
N LEU A 152 -12.69 -2.97 5.85
CA LEU A 152 -11.78 -2.31 4.90
C LEU A 152 -11.15 -1.03 5.48
N ASN A 153 -11.91 -0.26 6.26
CA ASN A 153 -11.41 0.88 7.04
C ASN A 153 -10.35 0.45 8.07
N ASN A 154 -10.54 -0.71 8.73
CA ASN A 154 -9.57 -1.28 9.66
C ASN A 154 -8.32 -1.83 8.94
N LEU A 155 -8.47 -2.47 7.77
CA LEU A 155 -7.34 -2.89 6.92
C LEU A 155 -6.52 -1.71 6.41
N ALA A 156 -7.19 -0.63 5.97
CA ALA A 156 -6.54 0.64 5.63
C ALA A 156 -5.77 1.21 6.83
N GLN A 157 -6.32 1.15 8.04
CA GLN A 157 -5.64 1.59 9.26
C GLN A 157 -4.40 0.71 9.59
N CYS A 158 -4.53 -0.62 9.58
CA CYS A 158 -3.41 -1.55 9.84
C CYS A 158 -2.25 -1.34 8.86
N THR A 159 -2.57 -1.27 7.57
CA THR A 159 -1.56 -1.01 6.53
C THR A 159 -0.93 0.38 6.62
N SER A 160 -1.68 1.38 7.12
CA SER A 160 -1.14 2.73 7.36
C SER A 160 -0.11 2.73 8.50
N GLN A 161 -0.40 2.05 9.62
CA GLN A 161 0.52 1.90 10.75
C GLN A 161 1.78 1.09 10.38
N LEU A 162 1.63 0.07 9.53
CA LEU A 162 2.73 -0.73 8.99
C LEU A 162 3.50 -0.04 7.84
N GLY A 163 3.24 1.24 7.54
CA GLY A 163 3.92 1.99 6.46
C GLY A 163 3.61 1.53 5.04
N MET A 164 2.70 0.58 4.85
CA MET A 164 2.35 -0.03 3.56
C MET A 164 1.38 0.86 2.75
N HIS A 165 1.72 2.13 2.55
CA HIS A 165 0.81 3.15 2.01
C HIS A 165 0.15 2.78 0.66
N LYS A 166 0.84 2.03 -0.21
CA LYS A 166 0.25 1.49 -1.45
C LYS A 166 -0.93 0.54 -1.18
N LYS A 167 -0.83 -0.34 -0.16
CA LYS A 167 -1.94 -1.21 0.26
C LYS A 167 -3.05 -0.40 0.93
N THR A 168 -2.72 0.64 1.70
CA THR A 168 -3.71 1.55 2.29
C THR A 168 -4.59 2.21 1.22
N ILE A 169 -3.98 2.66 0.12
CA ILE A 169 -4.72 3.22 -1.02
C ILE A 169 -5.69 2.18 -1.62
N LEU A 170 -5.20 0.96 -1.90
CA LEU A 170 -6.02 -0.13 -2.44
C LEU A 170 -7.20 -0.52 -1.54
N PHE A 171 -6.99 -0.61 -0.21
CA PHE A 171 -8.09 -0.91 0.72
C PHE A 171 -9.11 0.22 0.82
N CYS A 172 -8.67 1.49 0.75
CA CYS A 172 -9.61 2.61 0.66
C CYS A 172 -10.38 2.63 -0.68
N GLU A 173 -9.73 2.30 -1.79
CA GLU A 173 -10.36 2.26 -3.12
C GLU A 173 -11.38 1.14 -3.23
N MET A 174 -11.06 -0.06 -2.74
CA MET A 174 -12.03 -1.16 -2.63
C MET A 174 -13.25 -0.77 -1.77
N ALA A 175 -13.04 -0.06 -0.65
CA ALA A 175 -14.13 0.39 0.20
C ALA A 175 -15.06 1.40 -0.51
N ILE A 176 -14.48 2.39 -1.19
CA ILE A 176 -15.24 3.38 -1.97
C ILE A 176 -16.06 2.66 -3.06
N THR A 177 -15.43 1.81 -3.86
CA THR A 177 -16.10 1.10 -4.96
C THR A 177 -17.20 0.14 -4.51
N GLU A 178 -17.06 -0.57 -3.37
CA GLU A 178 -18.18 -1.38 -2.85
C GLU A 178 -19.31 -0.51 -2.28
N SER A 179 -19.02 0.66 -1.68
CA SER A 179 -20.08 1.60 -1.26
C SER A 179 -20.86 2.19 -2.44
N GLU A 180 -20.17 2.59 -3.52
CA GLU A 180 -20.78 3.11 -4.74
C GLU A 180 -21.72 2.08 -5.38
N LYS A 181 -21.33 0.80 -5.43
CA LYS A 181 -22.18 -0.30 -5.90
C LYS A 181 -23.41 -0.50 -5.02
N ALA A 182 -23.27 -0.46 -3.69
CA ALA A 182 -24.39 -0.61 -2.77
C ALA A 182 -25.43 0.52 -2.95
N MET A 183 -24.98 1.76 -3.16
CA MET A 183 -25.85 2.91 -3.43
C MET A 183 -26.65 2.78 -4.74
N VAL A 184 -26.06 2.16 -5.78
CA VAL A 184 -26.74 1.95 -7.07
C VAL A 184 -27.78 0.82 -6.97
N GLN A 185 -27.54 -0.20 -6.14
CA GLN A 185 -28.50 -1.30 -5.96
C GLN A 185 -29.75 -0.87 -5.18
N ASP A 186 -29.62 0.00 -4.19
CA ASP A 186 -30.75 0.52 -3.39
C ASP A 186 -31.70 1.43 -4.21
N GLN A 187 -31.29 1.85 -5.42
CA GLN A 187 -32.04 2.73 -6.32
C GLN A 187 -32.82 2.00 -7.43
N GLN A 188 -32.73 0.67 -7.54
CA GLN A 188 -33.54 -0.07 -8.51
C GLN A 188 -34.97 -0.22 -7.99
N PRO A 189 -36.01 0.26 -8.70
CA PRO A 189 -37.39 -0.01 -8.34
C PRO A 189 -37.65 -1.52 -8.38
N THR A 190 -38.38 -2.03 -7.39
CA THR A 190 -38.97 -3.37 -7.45
C THR A 190 -40.21 -3.32 -8.33
N ASP A 191 -40.00 -3.25 -9.64
CA ASP A 191 -41.05 -3.24 -10.67
C ASP A 191 -41.73 -4.62 -10.77
N ALA A 192 -42.57 -4.92 -9.78
CA ALA A 192 -43.39 -6.13 -9.68
C ALA A 192 -44.69 -5.82 -8.92
N ASP A 193 -45.70 -5.40 -9.69
CA ASP A 193 -47.15 -5.54 -9.48
C ASP A 193 -47.74 -5.38 -8.05
N GLN A 194 -48.60 -4.39 -7.87
CA GLN A 194 -50.06 -4.64 -7.82
C GLN A 194 -50.86 -3.32 -7.72
N GLU A 195 -51.69 -3.05 -8.73
CA GLU A 195 -52.81 -2.11 -8.63
C GLU A 195 -54.03 -2.88 -8.05
N ASP A 196 -54.29 -2.75 -6.74
CA ASP A 196 -55.52 -3.21 -6.09
C ASP A 196 -55.86 -2.33 -4.86
N GLU A 197 -57.14 -2.24 -4.51
CA GLU A 197 -57.74 -1.06 -3.86
C GLU A 197 -57.52 -0.89 -2.33
N ASP A 198 -57.61 0.39 -1.90
CA ASP A 198 -58.13 0.90 -0.62
C ASP A 198 -57.93 0.06 0.66
N VAL A 199 -56.78 0.24 1.31
CA VAL A 199 -56.65 0.09 2.77
C VAL A 199 -55.92 1.29 3.37
N HIS A 200 -56.59 2.02 4.27
CA HIS A 200 -55.91 2.99 5.16
C HIS A 200 -54.94 2.24 6.07
N HIS A 201 -53.63 2.36 5.80
CA HIS A 201 -52.57 2.01 6.73
C HIS A 201 -51.68 3.22 7.01
N ASP A 202 -51.36 3.41 8.28
CA ASP A 202 -50.61 4.56 8.80
C ASP A 202 -49.18 4.53 8.26
N ASN A 203 -48.83 5.52 7.43
CA ASN A 203 -47.64 5.47 6.59
C ASN A 203 -46.41 6.00 7.35
N THR A 204 -46.09 5.37 8.48
CA THR A 204 -44.84 5.56 9.22
C THR A 204 -43.67 4.92 8.46
N ARG A 205 -43.40 5.47 7.27
CA ARG A 205 -42.39 5.00 6.31
C ARG A 205 -41.02 5.07 6.96
N THR A 206 -40.54 3.92 7.46
CA THR A 206 -39.30 3.84 8.26
C THR A 206 -38.09 3.85 7.32
N THR A 207 -37.79 5.02 6.75
CA THR A 207 -36.74 5.24 5.74
C THR A 207 -35.32 5.30 6.32
N SER A 208 -35.10 4.84 7.54
CA SER A 208 -33.83 4.96 8.29
C SER A 208 -32.85 3.81 8.10
N ALA A 209 -33.20 2.80 7.29
CA ALA A 209 -32.49 1.52 7.26
C ALA A 209 -31.24 1.44 6.35
N THR A 210 -31.18 2.20 5.25
CA THR A 210 -30.14 2.03 4.19
C THR A 210 -29.22 3.23 4.00
N ALA A 211 -29.28 4.24 4.86
CA ALA A 211 -28.37 5.39 4.83
C ALA A 211 -26.91 4.94 4.96
N VAL A 212 -26.10 5.24 3.94
CA VAL A 212 -24.66 4.93 3.92
C VAL A 212 -23.95 5.67 5.05
N ASP A 213 -23.03 5.00 5.75
CA ASP A 213 -22.24 5.64 6.81
C ASP A 213 -21.22 6.63 6.23
N TYR A 214 -21.67 7.86 6.01
CA TYR A 214 -20.85 9.01 5.60
C TYR A 214 -19.66 9.25 6.55
N LEU A 215 -19.77 8.89 7.84
CA LEU A 215 -18.65 9.03 8.77
C LEU A 215 -17.57 7.97 8.51
N SER A 216 -17.93 6.75 8.11
CA SER A 216 -16.96 5.76 7.62
C SER A 216 -16.36 6.16 6.28
N LEU A 217 -17.14 6.68 5.31
CA LEU A 217 -16.59 7.19 4.05
C LEU A 217 -15.62 8.35 4.27
N CYS A 218 -15.95 9.32 5.13
CA CYS A 218 -15.02 10.36 5.58
C CYS A 218 -13.72 9.76 6.16
N LYS A 219 -13.83 8.81 7.10
CA LYS A 219 -12.68 8.11 7.69
C LYS A 219 -11.84 7.34 6.65
N ILE A 220 -12.42 6.86 5.55
CA ILE A 220 -11.75 6.17 4.44
C ILE A 220 -11.04 7.17 3.51
N HIS A 221 -11.75 8.21 3.05
CA HIS A 221 -11.21 9.25 2.18
C HIS A 221 -10.03 10.00 2.84
N PHE A 222 -10.12 10.30 4.14
CA PHE A 222 -9.02 10.85 4.92
C PHE A 222 -7.76 9.94 4.92
N LYS A 223 -7.93 8.62 5.07
CA LYS A 223 -6.81 7.66 5.01
C LYS A 223 -6.23 7.57 3.59
N LYS A 224 -7.07 7.55 2.57
CA LYS A 224 -6.67 7.55 1.16
C LYS A 224 -5.80 8.78 0.86
N ALA A 225 -6.29 9.96 1.24
CA ALA A 225 -5.57 11.22 1.09
C ALA A 225 -4.21 11.23 1.78
N LYS A 226 -4.15 10.81 3.05
CA LYS A 226 -2.91 10.75 3.82
C LYS A 226 -1.89 9.78 3.21
N ALA A 227 -2.33 8.61 2.74
CA ALA A 227 -1.49 7.65 2.05
C ALA A 227 -0.97 8.20 0.71
N LEU A 228 -1.85 8.81 -0.11
CA LEU A 228 -1.48 9.45 -1.37
C LEU A 228 -0.47 10.59 -1.18
N ARG A 229 -0.64 11.42 -0.14
CA ARG A 229 0.32 12.46 0.24
C ARG A 229 1.70 11.87 0.57
N LEU A 230 1.74 10.73 1.26
CA LEU A 230 2.97 10.04 1.64
C LEU A 230 3.63 9.29 0.47
N THR A 231 2.88 8.91 -0.58
CA THR A 231 3.44 8.38 -1.84
C THR A 231 3.79 9.46 -2.86
N GLY A 232 3.55 10.74 -2.57
CA GLY A 232 3.84 11.88 -3.46
C GLY A 232 2.74 12.24 -4.47
N ASN A 233 1.56 11.61 -4.38
CA ASN A 233 0.44 11.79 -5.30
C ASN A 233 -0.45 12.97 -4.86
N TYR A 234 0.08 14.19 -4.91
CA TYR A 234 -0.51 15.36 -4.25
C TYR A 234 -1.89 15.78 -4.80
N VAL A 235 -2.12 15.68 -6.11
CA VAL A 235 -3.42 16.07 -6.72
C VAL A 235 -4.53 15.09 -6.31
N PRO A 236 -4.41 13.76 -6.49
CA PRO A 236 -5.37 12.79 -5.93
C PRO A 236 -5.54 12.89 -4.40
N ALA A 237 -4.49 13.25 -3.66
CA ALA A 237 -4.60 13.50 -2.22
C ALA A 237 -5.51 14.70 -1.90
N ARG A 238 -5.43 15.80 -2.68
CA ARG A 238 -6.30 16.98 -2.51
C ARG A 238 -7.76 16.63 -2.78
N THR A 239 -8.06 15.95 -3.89
CA THR A 239 -9.40 15.46 -4.22
C THR A 239 -9.95 14.54 -3.12
N SER A 240 -9.09 13.66 -2.56
CA SER A 240 -9.49 12.76 -1.47
C SER A 240 -9.76 13.49 -0.15
N LEU A 241 -9.09 14.62 0.14
CA LEU A 241 -9.43 15.46 1.32
C LEU A 241 -10.73 16.26 1.11
N ASN A 242 -11.01 16.74 -0.12
CA ASN A 242 -12.27 17.42 -0.42
C ASN A 242 -13.46 16.48 -0.17
N ALA A 243 -13.47 15.29 -0.78
CA ALA A 243 -14.51 14.28 -0.55
C ALA A 243 -14.64 13.89 0.94
N SER A 244 -13.54 13.94 1.71
CA SER A 244 -13.59 13.74 3.17
C SER A 244 -14.30 14.86 3.92
N LEU A 245 -14.31 16.10 3.42
CA LEU A 245 -15.14 17.19 3.94
C LEU A 245 -16.58 17.07 3.46
N ASP A 246 -16.79 16.75 2.18
CA ASP A 246 -18.12 16.63 1.58
C ASP A 246 -18.97 15.58 2.33
N HIS A 247 -18.38 14.42 2.67
CA HIS A 247 -19.02 13.41 3.52
C HIS A 247 -19.18 13.82 4.99
N LEU A 248 -18.28 14.64 5.54
CA LEU A 248 -18.44 15.16 6.91
C LEU A 248 -19.62 16.13 6.99
N GLU A 249 -19.77 17.02 6.01
CA GLU A 249 -20.88 17.96 5.88
C GLU A 249 -22.20 17.27 5.52
N ALA A 250 -22.17 16.11 4.85
CA ALA A 250 -23.33 15.25 4.70
C ALA A 250 -23.79 14.67 6.06
N LYS A 251 -22.85 14.16 6.88
CA LYS A 251 -23.16 13.61 8.21
C LYS A 251 -23.68 14.68 9.18
N GLU A 252 -23.10 15.88 9.15
CA GLU A 252 -23.60 17.02 9.94
C GLU A 252 -25.06 17.37 9.58
N LYS A 253 -25.41 17.41 8.29
CA LYS A 253 -26.79 17.67 7.83
C LYS A 253 -27.76 16.59 8.28
N GLU A 254 -27.35 15.31 8.22
CA GLU A 254 -28.13 14.17 8.71
C GLU A 254 -28.50 14.35 10.19
N THR A 255 -27.55 14.76 11.04
CA THR A 255 -27.77 14.96 12.49
C THR A 255 -28.66 16.16 12.86
N CYS A 256 -29.02 17.03 11.90
CA CYS A 256 -29.83 18.22 12.16
C CYS A 256 -31.35 18.00 11.94
N VAL A 257 -31.78 16.85 11.40
CA VAL A 257 -33.18 16.63 10.98
C VAL A 257 -34.12 16.31 12.14
N ASP A 258 -33.64 15.61 13.17
CA ASP A 258 -34.48 15.04 14.24
C ASP A 258 -34.94 16.05 15.33
N GLY A 259 -34.53 17.32 15.24
CA GLY A 259 -35.09 18.41 16.07
C GLY A 259 -34.82 18.36 17.57
N LEU A 260 -34.05 17.39 18.09
CA LEU A 260 -33.59 17.39 19.49
C LEU A 260 -32.39 18.32 19.69
N ASP A 261 -32.48 19.18 20.72
CA ASP A 261 -31.45 20.16 21.05
C ASP A 261 -30.11 19.51 21.45
N THR A 262 -29.12 19.64 20.56
CA THR A 262 -27.68 19.28 20.74
C THR A 262 -27.35 17.77 20.70
N PRO A 263 -26.90 17.24 19.55
CA PRO A 263 -26.41 15.86 19.48
C PRO A 263 -25.07 15.67 20.23
N PRO A 264 -24.89 14.57 20.99
CA PRO A 264 -23.70 14.35 21.84
C PRO A 264 -22.40 14.13 21.04
N ASP A 265 -22.48 13.69 19.78
CA ASP A 265 -21.32 13.44 18.92
C ASP A 265 -20.69 14.71 18.30
N SER A 266 -21.28 15.90 18.54
CA SER A 266 -20.81 17.17 17.97
C SER A 266 -19.31 17.46 18.19
N MET A 267 -18.75 17.13 19.36
CA MET A 267 -17.31 17.28 19.62
C MET A 267 -16.42 16.32 18.79
N SER A 268 -16.95 15.19 18.34
CA SER A 268 -16.24 14.21 17.51
C SER A 268 -16.03 14.75 16.09
N LEU A 269 -17.07 15.33 15.50
CA LEU A 269 -17.06 15.85 14.13
C LEU A 269 -16.09 17.02 13.94
N GLU A 270 -16.08 17.99 14.87
CA GLU A 270 -15.14 19.13 14.82
C GLU A 270 -13.68 18.69 14.97
N SER A 271 -13.41 17.69 15.82
CA SER A 271 -12.06 17.08 15.91
C SER A 271 -11.63 16.45 14.57
N TYR A 272 -12.56 15.84 13.82
CA TYR A 272 -12.28 15.36 12.46
C TYR A 272 -12.09 16.51 11.45
N ARG A 273 -12.91 17.57 11.51
CA ARG A 273 -12.76 18.77 10.66
C ARG A 273 -11.38 19.41 10.84
N GLN A 274 -10.91 19.54 12.08
CA GLN A 274 -9.55 20.04 12.38
C GLN A 274 -8.44 19.09 11.90
N ALA A 275 -8.64 17.77 12.01
CA ALA A 275 -7.67 16.79 11.49
C ALA A 275 -7.53 16.87 9.95
N ILE A 276 -8.64 17.05 9.23
CA ILE A 276 -8.64 17.24 7.77
C ILE A 276 -7.92 18.55 7.40
N GLN A 277 -8.25 19.67 8.04
CA GLN A 277 -7.55 20.96 7.85
C GLN A 277 -6.04 20.86 8.14
N LYS A 278 -5.62 20.02 9.09
CA LYS A 278 -4.21 19.76 9.42
C LYS A 278 -3.50 18.96 8.33
N GLU A 279 -4.16 17.95 7.76
CA GLU A 279 -3.61 17.20 6.60
C GLU A 279 -3.53 18.07 5.32
N PHE A 280 -4.46 19.02 5.09
CA PHE A 280 -4.30 20.02 4.02
C PHE A 280 -3.02 20.86 4.20
N LYS A 281 -2.71 21.32 5.42
CA LYS A 281 -1.48 22.07 5.73
C LYS A 281 -0.20 21.23 5.48
N TYR A 282 -0.25 19.92 5.78
CA TYR A 282 0.84 19.00 5.43
C TYR A 282 0.94 18.75 3.92
N LEU A 283 -0.19 18.65 3.21
CA LEU A 283 -0.25 18.47 1.75
C LEU A 283 0.40 19.64 1.03
N ASP A 284 -0.05 20.86 1.33
CA ASP A 284 0.51 22.11 0.82
C ASP A 284 2.03 22.22 1.04
N THR A 285 2.51 21.77 2.20
CA THR A 285 3.93 21.81 2.56
C THR A 285 4.75 20.79 1.76
N ALA A 286 4.25 19.56 1.62
CA ALA A 286 4.87 18.52 0.82
C ALA A 286 4.90 18.88 -0.67
N GLU A 287 3.81 19.43 -1.20
CA GLU A 287 3.69 19.87 -2.58
C GLU A 287 4.68 21.01 -2.89
N LYS A 288 4.77 22.03 -2.02
CA LYS A 288 5.76 23.12 -2.14
C LYS A 288 7.21 22.61 -2.07
N ALA A 289 7.49 21.57 -1.28
CA ALA A 289 8.80 20.92 -1.24
C ALA A 289 9.09 20.11 -2.51
N ALA A 290 8.10 19.38 -3.05
CA ALA A 290 8.22 18.61 -4.28
C ALA A 290 8.46 19.52 -5.50
N ARG A 291 7.69 20.60 -5.65
CA ARG A 291 7.90 21.61 -6.72
C ARG A 291 9.35 22.18 -6.67
N LYS A 292 9.86 22.53 -5.47
CA LYS A 292 11.25 22.97 -5.27
C LYS A 292 12.29 21.90 -5.64
N ASN A 293 12.02 20.63 -5.35
CA ASN A 293 12.92 19.52 -5.70
C ASN A 293 12.92 19.22 -7.20
N ARG A 294 11.75 19.22 -7.87
CA ARG A 294 11.61 19.13 -9.33
C ARG A 294 12.37 20.27 -10.02
N GLN A 295 12.23 21.51 -9.54
CA GLN A 295 12.97 22.66 -10.05
C GLN A 295 14.49 22.49 -9.88
N ARG A 296 14.95 22.06 -8.69
CA ARG A 296 16.38 21.79 -8.42
C ARG A 296 16.94 20.71 -9.35
N GLN A 297 16.22 19.62 -9.57
CA GLN A 297 16.59 18.56 -10.51
C GLN A 297 16.68 19.11 -11.94
N LYS A 298 15.63 19.80 -12.43
CA LYS A 298 15.60 20.43 -13.77
C LYS A 298 16.80 21.37 -13.98
N SER A 299 17.12 22.24 -13.02
CA SER A 299 18.28 23.14 -13.09
C SER A 299 19.63 22.43 -13.00
N ALA A 300 19.79 21.41 -12.14
CA ALA A 300 21.04 20.64 -12.05
C ALA A 300 21.31 19.86 -13.34
N MET A 301 20.27 19.28 -13.92
CA MET A 301 20.35 18.50 -15.14
C MET A 301 20.57 19.38 -16.38
N GLN A 302 19.94 20.57 -16.44
CA GLN A 302 20.24 21.59 -17.45
C GLN A 302 21.72 22.02 -17.41
N ARG A 303 22.28 22.25 -16.20
CA ARG A 303 23.72 22.58 -16.04
C ARG A 303 24.63 21.45 -16.55
N ALA A 304 24.28 20.20 -16.30
CA ALA A 304 25.04 19.05 -16.81
C ALA A 304 25.07 19.03 -18.35
N MET A 305 23.92 19.21 -19.01
CA MET A 305 23.84 19.29 -20.48
C MET A 305 24.62 20.49 -21.04
N SER A 306 24.50 21.67 -20.43
CA SER A 306 25.26 22.86 -20.85
C SER A 306 26.78 22.68 -20.69
N SER A 307 27.24 21.98 -19.65
CA SER A 307 28.66 21.75 -19.38
C SER A 307 29.33 20.77 -20.36
N GLN A 308 28.57 19.91 -21.03
CA GLN A 308 29.12 19.04 -22.08
C GLN A 308 29.45 19.82 -23.37
N ASN A 309 28.68 20.87 -23.66
CA ASN A 309 28.84 21.69 -24.87
C ASN A 309 30.00 22.70 -24.80
N SER A 310 30.57 22.96 -23.62
CA SER A 310 31.77 23.80 -23.45
C SER A 310 33.07 22.99 -23.51
N ALA A 311 33.08 21.78 -22.92
CA ALA A 311 34.27 20.93 -22.86
C ALA A 311 34.84 20.58 -24.25
N THR A 312 33.98 20.31 -25.24
CA THR A 312 34.37 19.97 -26.60
C THR A 312 35.06 21.10 -27.37
N LYS A 313 34.81 22.38 -27.01
CA LYS A 313 35.46 23.53 -27.67
C LYS A 313 36.88 23.80 -27.18
N ASN A 314 37.19 23.49 -25.92
CA ASN A 314 38.54 23.73 -25.37
C ASN A 314 39.55 22.64 -25.78
N SER A 315 39.09 21.46 -26.24
CA SER A 315 39.96 20.35 -26.66
C SER A 315 40.82 20.62 -27.91
N GLN A 316 40.65 21.75 -28.60
CA GLN A 316 41.41 22.10 -29.82
C GLN A 316 42.42 23.25 -29.62
N LYS A 317 42.60 23.77 -28.40
CA LYS A 317 43.55 24.86 -28.12
C LYS A 317 44.53 24.54 -26.99
N ALA A 318 44.95 23.27 -26.92
CA ALA A 318 45.84 22.72 -25.88
C ALA A 318 47.08 22.01 -26.47
N THR A 319 47.72 22.62 -27.46
CA THR A 319 49.10 22.33 -27.84
C THR A 319 49.94 23.61 -27.71
N ARG A 320 51.13 23.48 -27.11
CA ARG A 320 52.13 24.55 -26.86
C ARG A 320 51.83 25.55 -25.72
N CYS A 321 52.03 25.08 -24.48
CA CYS A 321 52.80 25.71 -23.39
C CYS A 321 53.38 24.52 -22.61
N ASP A 322 54.65 24.15 -22.70
CA ASP A 322 55.90 24.87 -22.34
C ASP A 322 56.14 24.90 -20.82
N LEU A 323 57.41 24.78 -20.42
CA LEU A 323 57.84 24.29 -19.09
C LEU A 323 58.18 25.43 -18.11
N GLY A 324 57.79 25.29 -16.84
CA GLY A 324 58.13 26.27 -15.80
C GLY A 324 57.94 25.75 -14.38
N PHE A 325 58.96 25.97 -13.54
CA PHE A 325 58.96 25.80 -12.09
C PHE A 325 58.59 27.16 -11.43
N ASP A 326 58.17 27.27 -10.16
CA ASP A 326 58.05 26.28 -9.08
C ASP A 326 56.78 26.61 -8.21
N GLN A 327 56.57 26.34 -6.92
CA GLN A 327 57.41 25.82 -5.82
C GLN A 327 56.55 25.01 -4.80
N GLU A 328 57.15 24.73 -3.64
CA GLU A 328 56.64 23.96 -2.50
C GLU A 328 55.40 24.57 -1.81
N GLY A 329 54.58 23.75 -1.15
CA GLY A 329 53.31 24.21 -0.57
C GLY A 329 52.57 23.30 0.42
N SER A 330 53.28 22.54 1.27
CA SER A 330 52.74 21.65 2.32
C SER A 330 52.00 20.38 1.84
N THR A 331 52.08 19.29 2.62
CA THR A 331 51.44 18.00 2.30
C THR A 331 50.64 17.49 3.49
N ILE A 332 49.32 17.34 3.31
CA ILE A 332 48.47 16.53 4.19
C ILE A 332 48.20 15.22 3.47
N GLN A 333 48.75 14.12 3.99
CA GLN A 333 48.58 12.79 3.39
C GLN A 333 47.18 12.23 3.70
N ALA A 334 46.29 12.29 2.71
CA ALA A 334 45.07 11.48 2.69
C ALA A 334 45.29 10.29 1.74
N GLU A 335 45.33 9.06 2.27
CA GLU A 335 45.58 7.88 1.44
C GLU A 335 44.49 7.68 0.36
N PRO A 336 44.86 7.52 -0.93
CA PRO A 336 43.89 7.26 -1.98
C PRO A 336 43.36 5.83 -1.87
N ARG A 337 42.04 5.70 -1.59
CA ARG A 337 41.36 4.40 -1.49
C ARG A 337 41.58 3.57 -2.76
N LYS A 338 42.23 2.41 -2.61
CA LYS A 338 42.59 1.49 -3.70
C LYS A 338 41.36 0.81 -4.30
N PHE A 339 40.66 1.48 -5.22
CA PHE A 339 39.64 0.84 -6.04
C PHE A 339 40.27 -0.19 -6.99
N SER A 340 39.72 -1.40 -6.98
CA SER A 340 40.21 -2.55 -7.76
C SER A 340 40.06 -2.33 -9.26
N ARG A 341 41.18 -2.07 -9.96
CA ARG A 341 41.24 -1.96 -11.43
C ARG A 341 41.01 -3.33 -12.08
N LEU A 342 39.75 -3.66 -12.37
CA LEU A 342 39.37 -4.73 -13.30
C LEU A 342 39.96 -4.41 -14.69
N ARG A 343 41.04 -5.11 -15.06
CA ARG A 343 41.68 -4.96 -16.37
C ARG A 343 40.93 -5.77 -17.42
N ALA A 344 40.13 -5.10 -18.26
CA ALA A 344 39.76 -5.66 -19.56
C ALA A 344 41.05 -5.90 -20.38
N ARG A 345 41.17 -7.06 -21.04
CA ARG A 345 42.34 -7.36 -21.89
C ARG A 345 42.29 -6.52 -23.17
N LYS A 346 43.31 -5.68 -23.36
CA LYS A 346 43.58 -4.99 -24.63
C LYS A 346 44.15 -6.00 -25.63
N PHE A 347 43.43 -6.29 -26.71
CA PHE A 347 44.03 -6.90 -27.89
C PHE A 347 44.93 -5.87 -28.61
N ALA A 348 46.01 -6.34 -29.21
CA ALA A 348 46.91 -5.56 -30.05
C ALA A 348 46.92 -6.15 -31.48
N GLY A 349 47.02 -5.29 -32.49
CA GLY A 349 46.83 -5.66 -33.90
C GLY A 349 46.90 -4.44 -34.82
N GLU A 350 48.12 -3.94 -35.01
CA GLU A 350 48.53 -3.02 -36.08
C GLU A 350 48.91 -3.84 -37.34
N PRO A 351 49.13 -3.27 -38.55
CA PRO A 351 49.69 -1.93 -38.81
C PRO A 351 49.02 -1.10 -39.93
N GLU A 352 49.76 -0.12 -40.44
CA GLU A 352 49.33 1.06 -41.23
C GLU A 352 49.15 0.84 -42.75
N ALA A 353 48.49 1.80 -43.40
CA ALA A 353 48.71 2.16 -44.81
C ALA A 353 48.36 3.64 -45.07
N CYS A 354 49.12 4.31 -45.96
CA CYS A 354 49.01 5.73 -46.27
C CYS A 354 47.87 6.08 -47.26
N GLY A 355 47.42 7.33 -47.31
CA GLY A 355 46.56 7.82 -48.40
C GLY A 355 45.94 9.21 -48.20
N SER A 356 46.20 10.13 -49.13
CA SER A 356 45.84 11.55 -49.05
C SER A 356 44.41 11.90 -49.50
N ASN A 357 44.12 13.21 -49.44
CA ASN A 357 43.09 13.98 -50.15
C ASN A 357 41.70 14.13 -49.51
N GLY A 358 41.17 15.33 -49.71
CA GLY A 358 40.00 15.87 -49.05
C GLY A 358 38.70 15.26 -49.53
N ASN A 359 37.95 14.70 -48.60
CA ASN A 359 36.51 14.48 -48.72
C ASN A 359 35.94 14.48 -47.30
N THR A 360 34.74 15.01 -47.08
CA THR A 360 34.08 15.06 -45.76
C THR A 360 33.51 13.69 -45.39
N LYS A 361 34.40 12.69 -45.29
CA LYS A 361 34.11 11.35 -44.78
C LYS A 361 33.46 11.49 -43.41
N GLN A 362 32.17 11.16 -43.32
CA GLN A 362 31.44 11.09 -42.07
C GLN A 362 32.19 10.15 -41.14
N LYS A 363 32.85 10.71 -40.11
CA LYS A 363 33.48 9.89 -39.07
C LYS A 363 32.36 9.10 -38.41
N LYS A 364 32.40 7.76 -38.55
CA LYS A 364 31.51 6.88 -37.79
C LYS A 364 31.69 7.25 -36.31
N PRO A 365 30.60 7.58 -35.57
CA PRO A 365 30.71 8.04 -34.19
C PRO A 365 31.43 6.97 -33.37
N SER A 366 32.29 7.40 -32.45
CA SER A 366 32.94 6.48 -31.52
C SER A 366 31.88 5.77 -30.68
N TYR A 367 32.19 4.57 -30.19
CA TYR A 367 31.28 3.83 -29.31
C TYR A 367 30.90 4.66 -28.05
N ILE A 368 31.81 5.52 -27.59
CA ILE A 368 31.56 6.46 -26.49
C ILE A 368 30.62 7.61 -26.90
N ASP A 369 30.69 8.10 -28.15
CA ASP A 369 29.79 9.14 -28.66
C ASP A 369 28.37 8.59 -28.83
N TYR A 370 28.24 7.34 -29.27
CA TYR A 370 26.96 6.62 -29.31
C TYR A 370 26.38 6.43 -27.91
N TYR A 371 27.20 6.00 -26.94
CA TYR A 371 26.79 5.86 -25.55
C TYR A 371 26.31 7.19 -24.95
N TRP A 372 27.05 8.29 -25.15
CA TRP A 372 26.62 9.62 -24.71
C TRP A 372 25.37 10.12 -25.44
N SER A 373 25.21 9.84 -26.74
CA SER A 373 23.98 10.15 -27.47
C SER A 373 22.76 9.40 -26.91
N MET A 374 22.94 8.13 -26.54
CA MET A 374 21.89 7.32 -25.92
C MET A 374 21.55 7.83 -24.51
N VAL A 375 22.56 8.12 -23.68
CA VAL A 375 22.37 8.73 -22.34
C VAL A 375 21.68 10.08 -22.46
N ALA A 376 22.06 10.94 -23.40
CA ALA A 376 21.41 12.23 -23.65
C ALA A 376 19.93 12.08 -24.04
N ARG A 377 19.59 11.11 -24.91
CA ARG A 377 18.18 10.81 -25.28
C ARG A 377 17.36 10.30 -24.10
N VAL A 378 17.89 9.37 -23.31
CA VAL A 378 17.23 8.88 -22.08
C VAL A 378 17.04 10.02 -21.09
N THR A 379 18.05 10.87 -20.92
CA THR A 379 18.03 12.06 -20.05
C THR A 379 17.00 13.10 -20.52
N GLN A 380 16.86 13.31 -21.83
CA GLN A 380 15.85 14.19 -22.43
C GLN A 380 14.43 13.62 -22.31
N TYR A 381 14.26 12.31 -22.47
CA TYR A 381 12.97 11.64 -22.26
C TYR A 381 12.55 11.68 -20.77
N LEU A 382 13.51 11.54 -19.85
CA LEU A 382 13.28 11.75 -18.42
C LEU A 382 12.95 13.22 -18.09
N LEU A 383 13.57 14.22 -18.75
CA LEU A 383 13.12 15.62 -18.62
C LEU A 383 11.67 15.80 -19.04
N GLN A 384 11.26 15.17 -20.13
CA GLN A 384 9.91 15.30 -20.68
C GLN A 384 8.89 14.67 -19.71
N LEU A 385 9.14 13.44 -19.25
CA LEU A 385 8.37 12.77 -18.18
C LEU A 385 8.32 13.54 -16.85
N ILE A 386 9.28 14.43 -16.57
CA ILE A 386 9.34 15.26 -15.36
C ILE A 386 8.76 16.68 -15.63
N GLY A 387 8.51 17.03 -16.90
CA GLY A 387 8.28 18.39 -17.36
C GLY A 387 6.89 18.67 -17.94
N ASP A 388 6.24 17.69 -18.56
CA ASP A 388 4.98 17.90 -19.30
C ASP A 388 3.78 18.24 -18.38
N ASP A 389 3.83 17.86 -17.08
CA ASP A 389 2.83 18.22 -16.06
C ASP A 389 2.67 19.73 -15.79
N GLU A 390 3.65 20.57 -16.15
CA GLU A 390 3.64 22.00 -15.75
C GLU A 390 2.65 22.85 -16.57
N SER A 391 2.09 22.28 -17.64
CA SER A 391 1.21 22.95 -18.63
C SER A 391 -0.03 23.59 -17.99
N ASP A 392 -0.68 22.89 -17.06
CA ASP A 392 -1.98 23.30 -16.50
C ASP A 392 -1.85 24.36 -15.38
N CYS A 393 -0.62 24.68 -14.93
CA CYS A 393 -0.35 25.56 -13.80
C CYS A 393 -0.17 27.06 -14.17
N GLN A 394 -0.54 27.48 -15.38
CA GLN A 394 -0.38 28.88 -15.83
C GLN A 394 -1.67 29.71 -15.81
N GLU A 395 -2.87 29.16 -16.03
CA GLU A 395 -4.12 29.94 -16.06
C GLU A 395 -4.40 30.72 -14.75
N ASP A 396 -4.10 30.13 -13.60
CA ASP A 396 -4.33 30.70 -12.26
C ASP A 396 -3.55 32.01 -12.00
N LYS A 397 -2.60 32.38 -12.87
CA LYS A 397 -1.85 33.64 -12.80
C LYS A 397 -2.46 34.75 -13.65
N GLU A 398 -3.26 34.41 -14.66
CA GLU A 398 -3.99 35.38 -15.50
C GLU A 398 -5.22 35.91 -14.74
N LYS A 399 -5.98 35.00 -14.11
CA LYS A 399 -7.18 35.27 -13.28
C LYS A 399 -6.90 36.01 -11.95
N LYS A 400 -5.69 36.55 -11.77
CA LYS A 400 -5.28 37.44 -10.65
C LYS A 400 -4.59 38.73 -11.13
N ARG A 401 -4.80 39.09 -12.40
CA ARG A 401 -4.37 40.35 -13.02
C ARG A 401 -5.54 41.14 -13.66
N ILE A 402 -6.75 40.66 -13.43
CA ILE A 402 -8.05 41.27 -13.72
C ILE A 402 -8.81 41.26 -12.39
#